data_AF-A0AAD2Y2A9-F1
#
_entry.id   AF-A0AAD2Y2A9-F1
#
_cell.length_a   1.000
_cell.length_b   1.000
_cell.length_c   1.000
_cell.angle_alpha   90.00
_cell.angle_beta   90.00
_cell.angle_gamma   90.00
#
_symmetry.space_group_name_H-M   'P 1'
#
loop_
_entity.id
_entity.type
_entity.pdbx_description
1 polymer ?
#
loop_
_entity_poly.entity_id
_entity_poly.type
_entity_poly.pdbx_seq_one_letter_code
_entity_poly.pdbx_strand_id
1 'polypeptide(L)'
;MSDIVLRDLHIFPLSSQGELPDALPAPGEGAKALDLILFCSSGELGVMQQQDIAAWSQQQTFCQPSPRRAFVSLACASWYAALLEFERSPCHHVEIWVIESPASFIQERLDCAGLGHGGEGLTVQPGIARMVLQKCQAKPGEVVLEACALFAKPAGLRGTEQLIKRYGAWLAAGLGDDRAAGWVSFAIATGWSDQLLAGLLHWFPQLMGQLTRLPSMETDTLHLLAIKPLHELHRNVAQCRSGALFMTTLAAGGRIGCVVVRTAKSVPGVVPRDKPHTVPVPASRMLPGTPPDYCDPQYRYVDNQYFLTEMTLHSQCSRTWNDYE
;
A
#
# COMPACT_ATOMS: atom_id res chain seq x y z
N MET A 1 -11.94 -0.03 20.75
CA MET A 1 -11.48 -0.36 19.38
C MET A 1 -10.27 -1.25 19.48
N SER A 2 -10.06 -2.13 18.50
CA SER A 2 -8.90 -3.01 18.39
C SER A 2 -7.73 -2.30 17.71
N ASP A 3 -6.52 -2.50 18.23
CA ASP A 3 -5.29 -2.12 17.55
C ASP A 3 -5.07 -3.04 16.34
N ILE A 4 -4.41 -2.55 15.29
CA ILE A 4 -3.93 -3.40 14.19
C ILE A 4 -2.48 -3.79 14.49
N VAL A 5 -2.27 -5.03 14.89
CA VAL A 5 -0.98 -5.56 15.31
C VAL A 5 -0.32 -6.32 14.18
N LEU A 6 0.95 -6.03 13.90
CA LEU A 6 1.79 -6.80 12.99
C LEU A 6 2.20 -8.12 13.66
N ARG A 7 1.84 -9.24 13.02
CA ARG A 7 2.12 -10.60 13.50
C ARG A 7 3.29 -11.24 12.80
N ASP A 8 3.40 -11.02 11.49
CA ASP A 8 4.48 -11.55 10.68
C ASP A 8 4.74 -10.64 9.48
N LEU A 9 6.00 -10.59 9.04
CA LEU A 9 6.44 -9.89 7.83
C LEU A 9 7.57 -10.68 7.21
N HIS A 10 7.36 -11.13 5.97
CA HIS A 10 8.38 -11.81 5.18
C HIS A 10 8.51 -11.16 3.81
N ILE A 11 9.75 -10.99 3.35
CA ILE A 11 10.06 -10.46 2.02
C ILE A 11 10.81 -11.55 1.26
N PHE A 12 10.21 -12.01 0.18
CA PHE A 12 10.76 -13.01 -0.72
C PHE A 12 11.41 -12.31 -1.92
N PRO A 13 12.73 -12.42 -2.09
CA PRO A 13 13.38 -11.93 -3.30
C PRO A 13 12.89 -12.74 -4.50
N LEU A 14 12.47 -12.07 -5.57
CA LEU A 14 12.20 -12.73 -6.86
C LEU A 14 13.52 -12.95 -7.62
N SER A 15 13.53 -13.94 -8.50
CA SER A 15 14.62 -14.10 -9.46
C SER A 15 14.71 -12.84 -10.34
N SER A 16 15.86 -12.59 -10.97
CA SER A 16 16.01 -11.47 -11.91
C SER A 16 15.05 -11.55 -13.11
N GLN A 17 14.44 -12.73 -13.34
CA GLN A 17 13.43 -12.97 -14.37
C GLN A 17 11.99 -12.78 -13.85
N GLY A 18 11.82 -12.47 -12.56
CA GLY A 18 10.50 -12.29 -11.93
C GLY A 18 9.77 -13.60 -11.62
N GLU A 19 10.47 -14.73 -11.62
CA GLU A 19 9.86 -16.03 -11.33
C GLU A 19 9.56 -16.17 -9.83
N LEU A 20 8.44 -16.83 -9.53
CA LEU A 20 8.06 -17.13 -8.15
C LEU A 20 9.15 -17.99 -7.47
N PRO A 21 9.49 -17.73 -6.19
CA PRO A 21 10.44 -18.56 -5.48
C PRO A 21 9.88 -19.96 -5.26
N ASP A 22 10.70 -21.00 -5.45
CA ASP A 22 10.30 -22.41 -5.25
C ASP A 22 9.73 -22.68 -3.84
N ALA A 23 10.21 -21.93 -2.84
CA ALA A 23 9.81 -22.06 -1.44
C ALA A 23 8.69 -21.08 -1.02
N LEU A 24 7.99 -20.46 -1.97
CA LEU A 24 6.91 -19.52 -1.66
C LEU A 24 5.70 -20.29 -1.06
N PRO A 25 5.28 -19.97 0.17
CA PRO A 25 4.16 -20.68 0.79
C PRO A 25 2.85 -20.37 0.06
N ALA A 26 1.90 -21.30 0.11
CA ALA A 26 0.57 -21.06 -0.43
C ALA A 26 -0.14 -19.93 0.36
N PRO A 27 -1.00 -19.11 -0.28
CA PRO A 27 -1.81 -18.14 0.45
C PRO A 27 -2.65 -18.81 1.56
N GLY A 28 -2.56 -18.28 2.77
CA GLY A 28 -3.16 -18.83 3.99
C GLY A 28 -2.31 -19.89 4.70
N GLU A 29 -1.18 -20.33 4.14
CA GLU A 29 -0.32 -21.34 4.76
C GLU A 29 0.32 -20.80 6.05
N GLY A 30 0.28 -21.62 7.11
CA GLY A 30 0.84 -21.29 8.43
C GLY A 30 0.06 -20.24 9.23
N ALA A 31 -0.89 -19.51 8.63
CA ALA A 31 -1.75 -18.58 9.35
C ALA A 31 -2.94 -19.32 9.99
N LYS A 32 -3.25 -19.04 11.26
CA LYS A 32 -4.38 -19.66 11.98
C LYS A 32 -5.59 -18.74 11.98
N ALA A 33 -6.77 -19.26 11.64
CA ALA A 33 -8.04 -18.50 11.68
C ALA A 33 -7.94 -17.22 10.84
N LEU A 34 -7.56 -17.36 9.58
CA LEU A 34 -7.49 -16.24 8.66
C LEU A 34 -8.90 -15.91 8.14
N ASP A 35 -9.28 -14.63 8.16
CA ASP A 35 -10.59 -14.19 7.66
C ASP A 35 -10.49 -13.64 6.23
N LEU A 36 -9.34 -13.05 5.88
CA LEU A 36 -9.14 -12.25 4.68
C LEU A 36 -7.74 -12.45 4.10
N ILE A 37 -7.64 -12.61 2.79
CA ILE A 37 -6.40 -12.50 2.01
C ILE A 37 -6.56 -11.30 1.07
N LEU A 38 -5.65 -10.34 1.17
CA LEU A 38 -5.56 -9.20 0.25
C LEU A 38 -4.33 -9.35 -0.62
N PHE A 39 -4.51 -9.27 -1.93
CA PHE A 39 -3.43 -9.15 -2.89
C PHE A 39 -3.33 -7.69 -3.35
N CYS A 40 -2.14 -7.19 -3.59
CA CYS A 40 -1.96 -5.85 -4.12
C CYS A 40 -0.64 -5.74 -4.90
N SER A 41 -0.60 -4.84 -5.87
CA SER A 41 0.56 -4.64 -6.75
C SER A 41 0.55 -3.23 -7.33
N SER A 42 1.71 -2.72 -7.71
CA SER A 42 1.79 -1.53 -8.55
C SER A 42 1.45 -1.81 -10.01
N GLY A 43 1.60 -3.07 -10.46
CA GLY A 43 1.12 -3.58 -11.74
C GLY A 43 -0.39 -3.88 -11.78
N GLU A 44 -1.12 -3.57 -10.70
CA GLU A 44 -2.56 -3.77 -10.55
C GLU A 44 -3.04 -5.22 -10.75
N LEU A 45 -4.34 -5.41 -11.01
CA LEU A 45 -4.98 -6.71 -11.19
C LEU A 45 -4.34 -7.52 -12.33
N GLY A 46 -3.72 -6.86 -13.31
CA GLY A 46 -3.01 -7.51 -14.41
C GLY A 46 -1.93 -8.49 -13.94
N VAL A 47 -1.32 -8.25 -12.78
CA VAL A 47 -0.34 -9.18 -12.18
C VAL A 47 -0.96 -10.53 -11.86
N MET A 48 -2.22 -10.56 -11.43
CA MET A 48 -2.95 -11.80 -11.13
C MET A 48 -3.34 -12.59 -12.38
N GLN A 49 -3.11 -12.05 -13.58
CA GLN A 49 -3.39 -12.72 -14.86
C GLN A 49 -2.16 -13.45 -15.42
N GLN A 50 -0.97 -13.24 -14.82
CA GLN A 50 0.22 -14.02 -15.14
C GLN A 50 0.03 -15.46 -14.66
N GLN A 51 0.33 -16.44 -15.52
CA GLN A 51 -0.03 -17.84 -15.30
C GLN A 51 0.44 -18.39 -13.96
N ASP A 52 1.70 -18.15 -13.59
CA ASP A 52 2.30 -18.70 -12.38
C ASP A 52 1.71 -18.04 -11.12
N ILE A 53 1.49 -16.72 -11.16
CA ILE A 53 0.87 -15.96 -10.07
C ILE A 53 -0.59 -16.36 -9.89
N ALA A 54 -1.33 -16.53 -11.00
CA ALA A 54 -2.70 -16.98 -10.98
C ALA A 54 -2.80 -18.39 -10.35
N ALA A 55 -1.96 -19.32 -10.79
CA ALA A 55 -1.92 -20.69 -10.28
C ALA A 55 -1.56 -20.72 -8.79
N TRP A 56 -0.53 -19.98 -8.37
CA TRP A 56 -0.13 -19.88 -6.96
C TRP A 56 -1.20 -19.23 -6.09
N SER A 57 -1.79 -18.12 -6.55
CA SER A 57 -2.80 -17.37 -5.78
C SER A 57 -4.10 -18.15 -5.53
N GLN A 58 -4.37 -19.17 -6.35
CA GLN A 58 -5.53 -20.05 -6.24
C GLN A 58 -5.30 -21.28 -5.36
N GLN A 59 -4.05 -21.55 -4.95
CA GLN A 59 -3.77 -22.66 -4.05
C GLN A 59 -4.62 -22.54 -2.77
N GLN A 60 -5.16 -23.67 -2.33
CA GLN A 60 -5.95 -23.77 -1.12
C GLN A 60 -5.23 -24.65 -0.11
N THR A 61 -5.14 -24.15 1.12
CA THR A 61 -4.75 -24.96 2.27
C THR A 61 -5.97 -25.75 2.74
N PHE A 62 -5.90 -27.08 2.68
CA PHE A 62 -7.01 -28.02 2.89
C PHE A 62 -7.68 -28.00 4.28
N CYS A 63 -7.29 -27.10 5.19
CA CYS A 63 -7.62 -27.21 6.61
C CYS A 63 -8.29 -25.96 7.24
N GLN A 64 -8.69 -24.95 6.47
CA GLN A 64 -9.40 -23.78 7.00
C GLN A 64 -10.66 -23.42 6.22
N PRO A 65 -11.68 -22.83 6.87
CA PRO A 65 -12.75 -22.13 6.16
C PRO A 65 -12.10 -21.18 5.16
N SER A 66 -12.58 -21.16 3.91
CA SER A 66 -11.92 -20.34 2.89
C SER A 66 -11.99 -18.86 3.29
N PRO A 67 -10.84 -18.18 3.51
CA PRO A 67 -10.84 -16.75 3.77
C PRO A 67 -11.39 -16.01 2.55
N ARG A 68 -11.99 -14.84 2.78
CA ARG A 68 -12.35 -13.92 1.69
C ARG A 68 -11.06 -13.54 0.96
N ARG A 69 -11.09 -13.49 -0.37
CA ARG A 69 -9.94 -13.07 -1.18
C ARG A 69 -10.30 -11.82 -1.99
N ALA A 70 -9.42 -10.83 -1.99
CA ALA A 70 -9.62 -9.65 -2.82
C ALA A 70 -8.28 -9.08 -3.30
N PHE A 71 -8.33 -8.37 -4.41
CA PHE A 71 -7.23 -7.58 -4.94
C PHE A 71 -7.51 -6.09 -4.67
N VAL A 72 -6.50 -5.37 -4.18
CA VAL A 72 -6.54 -3.92 -3.94
C VAL A 72 -5.52 -3.24 -4.85
N SER A 73 -5.97 -2.21 -5.59
CA SER A 73 -5.11 -1.47 -6.52
C SER A 73 -5.08 0.03 -6.23
N LEU A 74 -3.85 0.57 -6.17
CA LEU A 74 -3.55 2.00 -6.13
C LEU A 74 -2.09 2.31 -6.55
N ALA A 75 -1.59 1.68 -7.63
CA ALA A 75 -0.19 1.81 -8.08
C ALA A 75 0.81 1.59 -6.91
N CYS A 76 1.85 2.42 -6.78
CA CYS A 76 2.83 2.30 -5.68
C CYS A 76 2.23 2.49 -4.26
N ALA A 77 0.98 2.97 -4.15
CA ALA A 77 0.28 3.11 -2.87
C ALA A 77 -0.65 1.92 -2.55
N SER A 78 -0.63 0.86 -3.38
CA SER A 78 -1.46 -0.34 -3.24
C SER A 78 -1.39 -0.99 -1.84
N TRP A 79 -0.22 -1.02 -1.20
CA TRP A 79 -0.09 -1.56 0.15
C TRP A 79 -0.86 -0.75 1.20
N TYR A 80 -0.81 0.59 1.15
CA TYR A 80 -1.58 1.46 2.05
C TYR A 80 -3.09 1.30 1.83
N ALA A 81 -3.52 1.09 0.58
CA ALA A 81 -4.90 0.78 0.26
C ALA A 81 -5.32 -0.57 0.87
N ALA A 82 -4.47 -1.59 0.83
CA ALA A 82 -4.73 -2.89 1.47
C ALA A 82 -4.81 -2.76 3.01
N LEU A 83 -3.97 -1.94 3.63
CA LEU A 83 -4.08 -1.63 5.06
C LEU A 83 -5.42 -0.97 5.40
N LEU A 84 -5.85 0.00 4.60
CA LEU A 84 -7.13 0.67 4.77
C LEU A 84 -8.32 -0.28 4.57
N GLU A 85 -8.26 -1.15 3.57
CA GLU A 85 -9.27 -2.18 3.37
C GLU A 85 -9.37 -3.10 4.59
N PHE A 86 -8.24 -3.58 5.09
CA PHE A 86 -8.26 -4.38 6.31
C PHE A 86 -8.83 -3.59 7.48
N GLU A 87 -8.36 -2.36 7.73
CA GLU A 87 -8.84 -1.49 8.81
C GLU A 87 -10.38 -1.34 8.79
N ARG A 88 -10.96 -1.16 7.60
CA ARG A 88 -12.40 -0.98 7.37
C ARG A 88 -13.20 -2.27 7.43
N SER A 89 -12.61 -3.40 7.05
CA SER A 89 -13.29 -4.69 6.99
C SER A 89 -13.75 -5.16 8.38
N PRO A 90 -14.80 -6.00 8.49
CA PRO A 90 -15.15 -6.65 9.76
C PRO A 90 -14.17 -7.77 10.15
N CYS A 91 -13.22 -8.11 9.28
CA CYS A 91 -12.24 -9.18 9.49
C CYS A 91 -11.26 -8.82 10.62
N HIS A 92 -10.88 -9.83 11.40
CA HIS A 92 -9.96 -9.71 12.52
C HIS A 92 -8.55 -10.15 12.19
N HIS A 93 -8.38 -11.02 11.19
CA HIS A 93 -7.09 -11.54 10.77
C HIS A 93 -6.96 -11.47 9.25
N VAL A 94 -5.90 -10.79 8.78
CA VAL A 94 -5.61 -10.66 7.34
C VAL A 94 -4.20 -11.11 7.03
N GLU A 95 -4.05 -11.71 5.86
CA GLU A 95 -2.79 -11.86 5.16
C GLU A 95 -2.78 -10.92 3.95
N ILE A 96 -1.76 -10.09 3.84
CA ILE A 96 -1.56 -9.16 2.73
C ILE A 96 -0.36 -9.62 1.93
N TRP A 97 -0.58 -9.88 0.65
CA TRP A 97 0.44 -10.17 -0.34
C TRP A 97 0.68 -8.95 -1.22
N VAL A 98 1.92 -8.47 -1.22
CA VAL A 98 2.38 -7.43 -2.15
C VAL A 98 3.23 -8.11 -3.21
N ILE A 99 2.85 -7.98 -4.47
CA ILE A 99 3.48 -8.66 -5.60
C ILE A 99 3.95 -7.61 -6.58
N GLU A 100 5.24 -7.55 -6.87
CA GLU A 100 5.80 -6.62 -7.85
C GLU A 100 6.43 -7.35 -9.02
N SER A 101 5.90 -7.04 -10.21
CA SER A 101 6.29 -7.63 -11.48
C SER A 101 7.60 -7.02 -12.02
N PRO A 102 8.25 -7.68 -13.00
CA PRO A 102 9.41 -7.14 -13.69
C PRO A 102 9.16 -5.77 -14.31
N ALA A 103 10.26 -5.02 -14.51
CA ALA A 103 10.25 -3.67 -15.08
C ALA A 103 9.49 -3.58 -16.42
N SER A 104 9.60 -4.59 -17.29
CA SER A 104 8.91 -4.62 -18.59
C SER A 104 7.38 -4.56 -18.43
N PHE A 105 6.82 -5.35 -17.51
CA PHE A 105 5.39 -5.35 -17.25
C PHE A 105 4.94 -4.00 -16.68
N ILE A 106 5.67 -3.47 -15.69
CA ILE A 106 5.34 -2.17 -15.09
C ILE A 106 5.44 -1.04 -16.11
N GLN A 107 6.45 -1.06 -16.97
CA GLN A 107 6.62 -0.08 -18.04
C GLN A 107 5.48 -0.13 -19.05
N GLU A 108 5.04 -1.32 -19.47
CA GLU A 108 3.86 -1.48 -20.33
C GLU A 108 2.62 -0.82 -19.71
N ARG A 109 2.39 -1.02 -18.39
CA ARG A 109 1.27 -0.39 -17.67
C ARG A 109 1.39 1.13 -17.63
N LEU A 110 2.60 1.66 -17.44
CA LEU A 110 2.87 3.10 -17.47
C LEU A 110 2.66 3.68 -18.88
N ASP A 111 3.12 2.99 -19.92
CA ASP A 111 2.92 3.39 -21.31
C ASP A 111 1.43 3.43 -21.66
N CYS A 112 0.66 2.41 -21.26
CA CYS A 112 -0.81 2.39 -21.40
C CYS A 112 -1.51 3.53 -20.64
N ALA A 113 -0.94 3.97 -19.52
CA ALA A 113 -1.43 5.11 -18.75
C ALA A 113 -1.06 6.47 -19.36
N GLY A 114 -0.24 6.51 -20.41
CA GLY A 114 0.36 7.74 -20.94
C GLY A 114 1.34 8.41 -19.95
N LEU A 115 1.84 7.64 -18.98
CA LEU A 115 2.82 8.07 -17.97
C LEU A 115 4.22 7.55 -18.24
N GLY A 116 4.35 6.59 -19.15
CA GLY A 116 5.62 6.03 -19.59
C GLY A 116 6.20 6.73 -20.82
N HIS A 117 7.47 6.43 -21.11
CA HIS A 117 8.22 6.98 -22.23
C HIS A 117 8.64 5.89 -23.25
N GLY A 118 7.96 4.74 -23.27
CA GLY A 118 8.20 3.71 -24.28
C GLY A 118 9.50 2.92 -24.11
N GLY A 119 9.99 2.73 -22.87
CA GLY A 119 10.88 1.59 -22.59
C GLY A 119 12.19 1.80 -21.84
N GLU A 120 12.67 3.02 -21.57
CA GLU A 120 14.07 3.19 -21.04
C GLU A 120 14.21 3.78 -19.62
N GLY A 121 13.15 4.00 -18.85
CA GLY A 121 13.25 4.86 -17.66
C GLY A 121 13.33 4.19 -16.28
N LEU A 122 12.66 3.06 -16.06
CA LEU A 122 12.37 2.58 -14.70
C LEU A 122 13.09 1.27 -14.38
N THR A 123 14.11 1.34 -13.52
CA THR A 123 14.71 0.13 -12.95
C THR A 123 13.88 -0.33 -11.77
N VAL A 124 13.02 -1.33 -11.99
CA VAL A 124 12.19 -1.96 -10.96
C VAL A 124 12.89 -3.20 -10.44
N GLN A 125 12.94 -3.34 -9.11
CA GLN A 125 13.29 -4.62 -8.50
C GLN A 125 12.00 -5.41 -8.24
N PRO A 126 11.79 -6.55 -8.93
CA PRO A 126 10.65 -7.42 -8.66
C PRO A 126 10.78 -8.03 -7.25
N GLY A 127 9.65 -8.29 -6.60
CA GLY A 127 9.62 -8.84 -5.26
C GLY A 127 8.25 -9.30 -4.83
N ILE A 128 8.20 -10.23 -3.88
CA ILE A 128 6.95 -10.59 -3.19
C ILE A 128 7.16 -10.37 -1.71
N ALA A 129 6.17 -9.81 -1.04
CA ALA A 129 6.15 -9.77 0.41
C ALA A 129 4.81 -10.23 0.95
N ARG A 130 4.88 -10.80 2.14
CA ARG A 130 3.77 -11.29 2.93
C ARG A 130 3.76 -10.55 4.25
N MET A 131 2.60 -10.02 4.61
CA MET A 131 2.36 -9.38 5.89
C MET A 131 1.12 -9.98 6.55
N VAL A 132 1.21 -10.37 7.81
CA VAL A 132 0.07 -10.87 8.59
C VAL A 132 -0.28 -9.87 9.68
N LEU A 133 -1.54 -9.43 9.71
CA LEU A 133 -2.03 -8.42 10.65
C LEU A 133 -3.25 -8.94 11.42
N GLN A 134 -3.38 -8.49 12.66
CA GLN A 134 -4.50 -8.86 13.51
C GLN A 134 -5.11 -7.67 14.25
N LYS A 135 -6.44 -7.54 14.20
CA LYS A 135 -7.20 -6.61 15.03
C LYS A 135 -7.39 -7.17 16.43
N CYS A 136 -6.62 -6.67 17.39
CA CYS A 136 -6.65 -7.13 18.77
C CYS A 136 -6.13 -6.04 19.73
N GLN A 137 -6.15 -6.29 21.03
CA GLN A 137 -5.48 -5.39 21.98
C GLN A 137 -3.98 -5.64 21.92
N ALA A 138 -3.20 -4.61 21.59
CA ALA A 138 -1.76 -4.72 21.49
C ALA A 138 -1.12 -4.94 22.87
N LYS A 139 -0.21 -5.89 22.95
CA LYS A 139 0.64 -6.11 24.13
C LYS A 139 1.85 -5.17 24.08
N PRO A 140 2.41 -4.78 25.24
CA PRO A 140 3.64 -4.00 25.27
C PRO A 140 4.74 -4.67 24.44
N GLY A 141 5.41 -3.89 23.59
CA GLY A 141 6.47 -4.39 22.71
C GLY A 141 5.99 -4.86 21.33
N GLU A 142 4.68 -5.02 21.11
CA GLU A 142 4.14 -5.38 19.79
C GLU A 142 4.18 -4.17 18.83
N VAL A 143 4.38 -4.45 17.54
CA VAL A 143 4.35 -3.43 16.48
C VAL A 143 2.90 -3.19 16.06
N VAL A 144 2.46 -1.93 16.15
CA VAL A 144 1.10 -1.49 15.88
C VAL A 144 1.08 -0.53 14.69
N LEU A 145 0.13 -0.76 13.79
CA LEU A 145 -0.23 0.17 12.73
C LEU A 145 -1.18 1.25 13.30
N GLU A 146 -0.52 2.28 13.84
CA GLU A 146 -0.99 3.62 14.17
C GLU A 146 -2.16 4.13 13.35
N ALA A 147 -1.78 4.58 12.17
CA ALA A 147 -2.62 5.32 11.27
C ALA A 147 -2.26 4.96 9.84
N CYS A 148 -3.25 4.91 8.96
CA CYS A 148 -3.03 4.80 7.52
C CYS A 148 -3.90 5.85 6.82
N ALA A 149 -3.38 6.47 5.77
CA ALA A 149 -4.11 7.45 4.97
C ALA A 149 -3.66 7.42 3.51
N LEU A 150 -4.60 7.72 2.61
CA LEU A 150 -4.33 7.99 1.21
C LEU A 150 -4.81 9.40 0.89
N PHE A 151 -3.92 10.24 0.40
CA PHE A 151 -4.27 11.56 -0.10
C PHE A 151 -4.24 11.57 -1.62
N ALA A 152 -5.27 12.15 -2.23
CA ALA A 152 -5.31 12.39 -3.66
C ALA A 152 -5.21 13.89 -3.94
N LYS A 153 -4.47 14.29 -4.97
CA LYS A 153 -4.46 15.69 -5.42
C LYS A 153 -5.86 16.06 -5.91
N PRO A 154 -6.55 17.08 -5.35
CA PRO A 154 -7.83 17.55 -5.89
C PRO A 154 -7.68 18.13 -7.29
N ALA A 155 -8.78 18.19 -8.05
CA ALA A 155 -8.81 18.85 -9.35
C ALA A 155 -8.58 20.37 -9.23
N GLY A 156 -8.08 20.99 -10.31
CA GLY A 156 -7.90 22.43 -10.42
C GLY A 156 -6.51 22.95 -10.03
N LEU A 157 -6.31 24.26 -10.23
CA LEU A 157 -4.99 24.92 -10.14
C LEU A 157 -4.36 24.87 -8.74
N ARG A 158 -5.18 24.79 -7.69
CA ARG A 158 -4.73 24.73 -6.28
C ARG A 158 -4.63 23.32 -5.73
N GLY A 159 -4.84 22.28 -6.55
CA GLY A 159 -4.86 20.90 -6.08
C GLY A 159 -3.56 20.48 -5.38
N THR A 160 -2.41 20.86 -5.93
CA THR A 160 -1.10 20.55 -5.31
C THR A 160 -0.96 21.21 -3.94
N GLU A 161 -1.30 22.50 -3.82
CA GLU A 161 -1.27 23.24 -2.54
C GLU A 161 -2.15 22.56 -1.49
N GLN A 162 -3.39 22.23 -1.85
CA GLN A 162 -4.35 21.59 -0.94
C GLN A 162 -3.87 20.21 -0.50
N LEU A 163 -3.31 19.41 -1.40
CA LEU A 163 -2.74 18.11 -1.07
C LEU A 163 -1.62 18.24 -0.05
N ILE A 164 -0.66 19.14 -0.27
CA ILE A 164 0.47 19.34 0.63
C ILE A 164 -0.01 19.81 2.01
N LYS A 165 -0.97 20.74 2.06
CA LYS A 165 -1.54 21.22 3.33
C LYS A 165 -2.24 20.11 4.12
N ARG A 166 -3.04 19.26 3.46
CA ARG A 166 -3.70 18.13 4.12
C ARG A 166 -2.70 17.09 4.61
N TYR A 167 -1.70 16.76 3.79
CA TYR A 167 -0.65 15.83 4.17
C TYR A 167 0.19 16.35 5.34
N GLY A 168 0.63 17.61 5.29
CA GLY A 168 1.39 18.23 6.39
C GLY A 168 0.58 18.32 7.68
N ALA A 169 -0.72 18.60 7.60
CA ALA A 169 -1.62 18.57 8.76
C ALA A 169 -1.75 17.16 9.36
N TRP A 170 -1.82 16.11 8.52
CA TRP A 170 -1.84 14.72 8.97
C TRP A 170 -0.53 14.32 9.67
N LEU A 171 0.62 14.72 9.12
CA LEU A 171 1.91 14.50 9.76
C LEU A 171 2.00 15.22 11.12
N ALA A 172 1.57 16.48 11.19
CA ALA A 172 1.58 17.25 12.42
C ALA A 172 0.66 16.63 13.50
N ALA A 173 -0.53 16.16 13.10
CA ALA A 173 -1.45 15.47 14.01
C ALA A 173 -0.90 14.15 14.53
N GLY A 174 -0.23 13.37 13.66
CA GLY A 174 0.39 12.11 14.05
C GLY A 174 1.64 12.30 14.92
N LEU A 175 2.40 13.40 14.72
CA LEU A 175 3.63 13.66 15.46
C LEU A 175 3.35 13.95 16.93
N GLY A 176 2.30 14.73 17.24
CA GLY A 176 2.01 15.16 18.61
C GLY A 176 3.24 15.78 19.29
N ASP A 177 3.58 15.26 20.48
CA ASP A 177 4.78 15.66 21.24
C ASP A 177 5.98 14.70 21.05
N ASP A 178 5.90 13.75 20.12
CA ASP A 178 6.92 12.71 19.94
C ASP A 178 8.17 13.23 19.21
N ARG A 179 9.13 13.73 19.98
CA ARG A 179 10.43 14.21 19.46
C ARG A 179 11.35 13.10 18.95
N ALA A 180 11.02 11.83 19.19
CA ALA A 180 11.81 10.68 18.71
C ALA A 180 11.24 10.08 17.40
N ALA A 181 10.20 10.71 16.85
CA ALA A 181 9.58 10.26 15.61
C ALA A 181 10.56 10.26 14.43
N GLY A 182 10.61 9.12 13.74
CA GLY A 182 11.35 8.95 12.49
C GLY A 182 10.43 9.16 11.30
N TRP A 183 10.96 9.75 10.24
CA TRP A 183 10.25 9.89 8.97
C TRP A 183 11.09 9.34 7.83
N VAL A 184 10.62 8.25 7.24
CA VAL A 184 11.21 7.66 6.04
C VAL A 184 10.89 8.57 4.87
N SER A 185 11.95 9.15 4.31
CA SER A 185 11.83 10.07 3.19
C SER A 185 11.21 9.35 1.99
N PHE A 186 10.20 9.97 1.39
CA PHE A 186 9.66 9.56 0.10
C PHE A 186 10.53 10.02 -1.08
N ALA A 187 11.63 10.73 -0.81
CA ALA A 187 12.38 11.45 -1.83
C ALA A 187 13.05 10.52 -2.82
N ILE A 188 12.76 10.77 -4.09
CA ILE A 188 13.35 10.18 -5.31
C ILE A 188 13.53 11.34 -6.31
N ALA A 189 14.43 11.26 -7.29
CA ALA A 189 14.66 12.34 -8.27
C ALA A 189 13.50 12.47 -9.26
N THR A 190 12.37 12.96 -8.75
CA THR A 190 11.19 13.33 -9.51
C THR A 190 10.82 14.75 -9.12
N GLY A 191 10.42 15.57 -10.10
CA GLY A 191 9.94 16.92 -9.81
C GLY A 191 8.73 16.92 -8.87
N TRP A 192 7.98 15.82 -8.79
CA TRP A 192 6.89 15.64 -7.83
C TRP A 192 7.36 15.56 -6.38
N SER A 193 8.41 14.77 -6.12
CA SER A 193 9.04 14.67 -4.80
C SER A 193 9.57 16.03 -4.34
N ASP A 194 10.28 16.74 -5.21
CA ASP A 194 10.86 18.05 -4.89
C ASP A 194 9.79 19.09 -4.55
N GLN A 195 8.70 19.13 -5.32
CA GLN A 195 7.57 20.02 -5.07
C GLN A 195 6.89 19.74 -3.73
N LEU A 196 6.68 18.47 -3.39
CA LEU A 196 6.07 18.07 -2.13
C LEU A 196 6.97 18.45 -0.95
N LEU A 197 8.28 18.17 -1.03
CA LEU A 197 9.24 18.53 0.01
C LEU A 197 9.35 20.05 0.19
N ALA A 198 9.43 20.81 -0.90
CA ALA A 198 9.48 22.28 -0.85
C ALA A 198 8.23 22.86 -0.19
N GLY A 199 7.05 22.35 -0.54
CA GLY A 199 5.79 22.80 0.07
C GLY A 199 5.70 22.45 1.56
N LEU A 200 6.17 21.28 1.98
CA LEU A 200 6.23 20.90 3.40
C LEU A 200 7.19 21.80 4.18
N LEU A 201 8.37 22.09 3.64
CA LEU A 201 9.33 23.02 4.25
C LEU A 201 8.74 24.44 4.35
N HIS A 202 7.94 24.85 3.38
CA HIS A 202 7.33 26.18 3.37
C HIS A 202 6.16 26.30 4.38
N TRP A 203 5.21 25.37 4.39
CA TRP A 203 4.02 25.46 5.24
C TRP A 203 4.17 24.82 6.62
N PHE A 204 5.07 23.85 6.78
CA PHE A 204 5.28 23.10 8.02
C PHE A 204 6.78 23.02 8.40
N PRO A 205 7.52 24.15 8.47
CA PRO A 205 8.96 24.13 8.75
C PRO A 205 9.30 23.51 10.13
N GLN A 206 8.43 23.74 11.12
CA GLN A 206 8.60 23.22 12.48
C GLN A 206 8.52 21.69 12.54
N LEU A 207 7.64 21.09 11.73
CA LEU A 207 7.49 19.65 11.60
C LEU A 207 8.76 19.02 11.03
N MET A 208 9.32 19.64 9.98
CA MET A 208 10.54 19.17 9.32
C MET A 208 11.77 19.28 10.21
N GLY A 209 11.79 20.21 11.17
CA GLY A 209 12.84 20.30 12.19
C GLY A 209 12.72 19.27 13.32
N GLN A 210 11.55 18.68 13.52
CA GLN A 210 11.30 17.71 14.60
C GLN A 210 11.45 16.26 14.16
N LEU A 211 11.09 15.96 12.92
CA LEU A 211 11.17 14.60 12.39
C LEU A 211 12.62 14.22 12.11
N THR A 212 13.05 13.08 12.65
CA THR A 212 14.34 12.49 12.27
C THR A 212 14.21 11.91 10.87
N ARG A 213 14.86 12.54 9.89
CA ARG A 213 14.81 12.10 8.49
C ARG A 213 15.61 10.82 8.30
N LEU A 214 14.92 9.76 7.90
CA LEU A 214 15.51 8.49 7.48
C LEU A 214 15.59 8.47 5.93
N PRO A 215 16.67 7.92 5.35
CA PRO A 215 16.82 7.88 3.89
C PRO A 215 15.76 6.97 3.25
N SER A 216 15.44 7.17 1.98
CA SER A 216 14.65 6.20 1.21
C SER A 216 15.51 5.00 0.81
N MET A 217 14.91 3.82 0.66
CA MET A 217 15.50 2.64 0.00
C MET A 217 15.39 2.74 -1.51
N GLU A 218 14.42 3.50 -2.00
CA GLU A 218 14.38 3.83 -3.42
C GLU A 218 15.45 4.85 -3.76
N THR A 219 16.01 4.68 -4.95
CA THR A 219 16.93 5.62 -5.56
C THR A 219 16.49 5.83 -7.00
N ASP A 220 17.14 6.74 -7.71
CA ASP A 220 16.82 7.02 -9.11
C ASP A 220 17.06 5.81 -10.03
N THR A 221 17.84 4.83 -9.54
CA THR A 221 18.19 3.61 -10.25
C THR A 221 17.57 2.36 -9.63
N LEU A 222 16.73 2.51 -8.60
CA LEU A 222 16.11 1.39 -7.92
C LEU A 222 14.72 1.76 -7.39
N HIS A 223 13.70 1.18 -7.99
CA HIS A 223 12.31 1.33 -7.57
C HIS A 223 11.80 0.01 -6.98
N LEU A 224 11.24 0.13 -5.77
CA LEU A 224 10.64 -0.96 -5.01
C LEU A 224 9.10 -0.85 -5.02
N LEU A 225 8.53 0.17 -5.66
CA LEU A 225 7.11 0.25 -5.95
C LEU A 225 6.24 0.06 -4.68
N ALA A 226 5.18 -0.76 -4.69
CA ALA A 226 4.33 -0.96 -3.53
C ALA A 226 4.96 -1.89 -2.47
N ILE A 227 6.06 -2.60 -2.76
CA ILE A 227 6.80 -3.38 -1.75
C ILE A 227 7.75 -2.50 -0.92
N LYS A 228 8.07 -1.28 -1.40
CA LYS A 228 8.93 -0.31 -0.69
C LYS A 228 8.58 -0.15 0.79
N PRO A 229 7.32 0.10 1.20
CA PRO A 229 7.01 0.34 2.62
C PRO A 229 7.32 -0.86 3.51
N LEU A 230 7.30 -2.07 2.96
CA LEU A 230 7.62 -3.30 3.67
C LEU A 230 9.13 -3.46 3.89
N HIS A 231 9.93 -3.15 2.87
CA HIS A 231 11.38 -3.06 3.03
C HIS A 231 11.78 -1.98 4.04
N GLU A 232 11.12 -0.82 3.98
CA GLU A 232 11.36 0.29 4.89
C GLU A 232 10.98 -0.06 6.33
N LEU A 233 9.83 -0.71 6.52
CA LEU A 233 9.40 -1.20 7.82
C LEU A 233 10.40 -2.22 8.36
N HIS A 234 10.80 -3.20 7.56
CA HIS A 234 11.77 -4.21 7.97
C HIS A 234 13.11 -3.59 8.38
N ARG A 235 13.63 -2.61 7.60
CA ARG A 235 14.88 -1.91 7.88
C ARG A 235 14.81 -1.04 9.14
N ASN A 236 13.68 -0.37 9.36
CA ASN A 236 13.55 0.66 10.38
C ASN A 236 12.68 0.24 11.58
N VAL A 237 12.27 -1.03 11.70
CA VAL A 237 11.37 -1.50 12.78
C VAL A 237 11.92 -1.22 14.18
N ALA A 238 13.25 -1.17 14.35
CA ALA A 238 13.87 -0.82 15.62
C ALA A 238 13.56 0.62 16.05
N GLN A 239 13.35 1.54 15.10
CA GLN A 239 12.98 2.93 15.37
C GLN A 239 11.62 3.04 16.07
N CYS A 240 10.70 2.11 15.78
CA CYS A 240 9.38 2.05 16.40
C CYS A 240 9.43 1.90 17.93
N ARG A 241 10.57 1.45 18.48
CA ARG A 241 10.79 1.34 19.93
C ARG A 241 11.01 2.69 20.60
N SER A 242 11.61 3.63 19.87
CA SER A 242 11.96 4.96 20.39
C SER A 242 10.85 5.99 20.16
N GLY A 243 10.14 5.89 19.04
CA GLY A 243 9.04 6.79 18.69
C GLY A 243 8.22 6.25 17.51
N ALA A 244 7.29 7.06 17.02
CA ALA A 244 6.53 6.75 15.82
C ALA A 244 7.41 6.74 14.57
N LEU A 245 7.15 5.81 13.66
CA LEU A 245 7.76 5.74 12.33
C LEU A 245 6.73 6.13 11.28
N PHE A 246 6.96 7.27 10.63
CA PHE A 246 6.17 7.74 9.51
C PHE A 246 6.79 7.22 8.21
N MET A 247 6.00 6.50 7.42
CA MET A 247 6.41 6.09 6.08
C MET A 247 5.48 6.69 5.04
N THR A 248 6.05 7.07 3.90
CA THR A 248 5.29 7.71 2.82
C THR A 248 5.76 7.21 1.47
N THR A 249 4.80 6.93 0.59
CA THR A 249 5.05 6.58 -0.81
C THR A 249 4.26 7.51 -1.71
N LEU A 250 4.91 7.98 -2.78
CA LEU A 250 4.26 8.73 -3.84
C LEU A 250 3.75 7.75 -4.88
N ALA A 251 2.52 7.95 -5.34
CA ALA A 251 1.90 7.14 -6.36
C ALA A 251 1.42 7.98 -7.54
N ALA A 252 1.26 7.31 -8.68
CA ALA A 252 0.81 7.91 -9.92
C ALA A 252 -0.49 8.72 -9.75
N GLY A 253 -0.62 9.80 -10.54
CA GLY A 253 -1.79 10.68 -10.48
C GLY A 253 -1.78 11.70 -9.33
N GLY A 254 -0.65 11.89 -8.65
CA GLY A 254 -0.54 12.85 -7.54
C GLY A 254 -1.16 12.31 -6.25
N ARG A 255 -0.95 11.02 -5.98
CA ARG A 255 -1.43 10.36 -4.76
C ARG A 255 -0.28 10.17 -3.77
N ILE A 256 -0.60 10.17 -2.48
CA ILE A 256 0.33 9.94 -1.38
C ILE A 256 -0.26 8.87 -0.48
N GLY A 257 0.45 7.76 -0.29
CA GLY A 257 0.14 6.76 0.73
C GLY A 257 0.99 7.01 1.96
N CYS A 258 0.36 7.02 3.13
CA CYS A 258 1.00 7.32 4.40
C CYS A 258 0.61 6.29 5.47
N VAL A 259 1.56 5.93 6.32
CA VAL A 259 1.32 5.10 7.49
C VAL A 259 2.15 5.58 8.67
N VAL A 260 1.60 5.43 9.88
CA VAL A 260 2.31 5.59 11.15
C VAL A 260 2.40 4.23 11.81
N VAL A 261 3.61 3.83 12.17
CA VAL A 261 3.90 2.57 12.86
C VAL A 261 4.57 2.88 14.19
N ARG A 262 4.18 2.19 15.26
CA ARG A 262 4.85 2.33 16.56
C ARG A 262 4.91 1.02 17.31
N THR A 263 5.75 0.95 18.33
CA THR A 263 5.66 -0.11 19.33
C THR A 263 4.61 0.27 20.38
N ALA A 264 3.71 -0.66 20.70
CA ALA A 264 2.74 -0.49 21.78
C ALA A 264 3.47 -0.24 23.10
N LYS A 265 3.22 0.94 23.68
CA LYS A 265 3.58 1.28 25.06
C LYS A 265 2.44 0.86 25.98
N SER A 266 2.74 0.60 27.24
CA SER A 266 1.76 0.21 28.26
C SER A 266 0.87 1.37 28.70
N VAL A 267 0.20 2.10 27.79
CA VAL A 267 -0.89 3.05 28.10
C VAL A 267 -1.81 3.22 26.88
N PRO A 268 -3.15 3.12 27.03
CA PRO A 268 -4.09 3.36 25.95
C PRO A 268 -4.30 4.86 25.73
N GLY A 269 -4.06 5.34 24.51
CA GLY A 269 -4.40 6.69 24.07
C GLY A 269 -4.93 6.61 22.64
N VAL A 270 -6.19 6.98 22.45
CA VAL A 270 -6.96 6.81 21.21
C VAL A 270 -7.10 8.15 20.51
N VAL A 271 -6.87 8.18 19.19
CA VAL A 271 -7.27 9.30 18.33
C VAL A 271 -8.44 8.83 17.44
N PRO A 272 -9.54 9.60 17.31
CA PRO A 272 -10.64 9.27 16.41
C PRO A 272 -10.22 9.35 14.93
N ARG A 273 -10.81 8.49 14.10
CA ARG A 273 -10.57 8.45 12.65
C ARG A 273 -11.91 8.60 11.90
N ASP A 274 -11.91 9.44 10.87
CA ASP A 274 -13.06 9.65 9.99
C ASP A 274 -13.38 8.40 9.16
N LYS A 275 -14.65 8.22 8.79
CA LYS A 275 -15.14 7.11 7.95
C LYS A 275 -15.05 7.47 6.46
N PRO A 276 -14.31 6.70 5.64
CA PRO A 276 -14.25 6.93 4.19
C PRO A 276 -15.01 5.89 3.34
N HIS A 277 -15.27 6.26 2.08
CA HIS A 277 -16.04 5.51 1.07
C HIS A 277 -15.16 4.55 0.24
N THR A 278 -15.67 3.35 -0.05
CA THR A 278 -15.07 2.34 -0.95
C THR A 278 -15.76 2.35 -2.30
N VAL A 279 -15.01 2.11 -3.39
CA VAL A 279 -15.57 1.93 -4.73
C VAL A 279 -15.39 0.47 -5.15
N PRO A 280 -16.47 -0.33 -5.23
CA PRO A 280 -16.38 -1.69 -5.76
C PRO A 280 -16.19 -1.64 -7.28
N VAL A 281 -15.19 -2.36 -7.79
CA VAL A 281 -14.99 -2.51 -9.25
C VAL A 281 -15.18 -3.96 -9.65
N PRO A 282 -16.11 -4.26 -10.58
CA PRO A 282 -16.38 -5.62 -11.01
C PRO A 282 -15.15 -6.22 -11.70
N ALA A 283 -14.85 -7.49 -11.40
CA ALA A 283 -13.78 -8.23 -12.05
C ALA A 283 -14.06 -8.34 -13.56
N SER A 284 -13.25 -7.66 -14.38
CA SER A 284 -13.28 -7.79 -15.83
C SER A 284 -11.93 -8.28 -16.33
N ARG A 285 -11.94 -9.09 -17.39
CA ARG A 285 -10.71 -9.53 -18.04
C ARG A 285 -10.07 -8.29 -18.68
N MET A 286 -8.90 -7.89 -18.18
CA MET A 286 -8.16 -6.78 -18.76
C MET A 286 -7.68 -7.18 -20.14
N LEU A 287 -7.95 -6.35 -21.14
CA LEU A 287 -7.42 -6.54 -22.48
C LEU A 287 -6.03 -5.89 -22.56
N PRO A 288 -5.07 -6.48 -23.28
CA PRO A 288 -3.79 -5.82 -23.57
C PRO A 288 -4.02 -4.40 -24.12
N GLY A 289 -3.22 -3.43 -23.67
CA GLY A 289 -3.38 -2.02 -24.05
C GLY A 289 -4.48 -1.24 -23.32
N THR A 290 -5.21 -1.86 -22.39
CA THR A 290 -6.20 -1.13 -21.56
C THR A 290 -5.48 -0.30 -20.48
N PRO A 291 -5.79 0.99 -20.32
CA PRO A 291 -5.20 1.81 -19.27
C PRO A 291 -5.53 1.24 -17.88
N PRO A 292 -4.66 1.49 -16.89
CA PRO A 292 -4.93 1.22 -15.49
C PRO A 292 -6.26 1.76 -14.95
N ASP A 293 -6.86 1.04 -14.00
CA ASP A 293 -8.11 1.47 -13.37
C ASP A 293 -7.91 2.81 -12.65
N TYR A 294 -6.72 3.05 -12.07
CA TYR A 294 -6.39 4.34 -11.44
C TYR A 294 -6.31 5.54 -12.40
N CYS A 295 -6.35 5.31 -13.71
CA CYS A 295 -6.44 6.35 -14.72
C CYS A 295 -7.89 6.85 -14.92
N ASP A 296 -8.89 6.14 -14.40
CA ASP A 296 -10.28 6.56 -14.47
C ASP A 296 -10.47 7.93 -13.75
N PRO A 297 -10.90 8.98 -14.47
CA PRO A 297 -11.08 10.32 -13.91
C PRO A 297 -12.03 10.38 -12.72
N GLN A 298 -12.99 9.46 -12.62
CA GLN A 298 -14.01 9.45 -11.57
C GLN A 298 -13.42 9.11 -10.19
N TYR A 299 -12.25 8.47 -10.15
CA TYR A 299 -11.62 7.94 -8.92
C TYR A 299 -10.24 8.55 -8.65
N ARG A 300 -9.88 9.63 -9.35
CA ARG A 300 -8.54 10.23 -9.31
C ARG A 300 -8.34 11.27 -8.21
N TYR A 301 -9.42 11.84 -7.67
CA TYR A 301 -9.37 13.10 -6.91
C TYR A 301 -9.87 13.00 -5.46
N VAL A 302 -10.17 11.80 -4.96
CA VAL A 302 -10.77 11.62 -3.63
C VAL A 302 -9.82 10.88 -2.70
N ASP A 303 -9.62 11.44 -1.51
CA ASP A 303 -8.80 10.82 -0.47
C ASP A 303 -9.39 9.47 -0.07
N ASN A 304 -8.53 8.55 0.37
CA ASN A 304 -8.93 7.26 0.94
C ASN A 304 -9.74 6.33 0.00
N GLN A 305 -9.83 6.65 -1.29
CA GLN A 305 -10.39 5.79 -2.32
C GLN A 305 -9.32 4.97 -3.04
N TYR A 306 -9.69 3.73 -3.34
CA TYR A 306 -8.90 2.74 -4.04
C TYR A 306 -9.82 1.75 -4.76
N PHE A 307 -9.24 0.95 -5.65
CA PHE A 307 -9.96 -0.10 -6.36
C PHE A 307 -9.91 -1.39 -5.56
N LEU A 308 -11.08 -2.00 -5.36
CA LEU A 308 -11.24 -3.30 -4.73
C LEU A 308 -11.91 -4.25 -5.72
N THR A 309 -11.27 -5.39 -5.97
CA THR A 309 -11.80 -6.47 -6.80
C THR A 309 -11.89 -7.74 -5.98
N GLU A 310 -13.09 -8.24 -5.74
CA GLU A 310 -13.26 -9.53 -5.06
C GLU A 310 -12.82 -10.68 -5.96
N MET A 311 -12.09 -11.63 -5.40
CA MET A 311 -11.58 -12.81 -6.11
C MET A 311 -12.45 -14.01 -5.75
N THR A 312 -13.29 -14.46 -6.68
CA THR A 312 -14.09 -15.68 -6.51
C THR A 312 -13.23 -16.92 -6.77
N LEU A 313 -13.40 -17.95 -5.94
CA LEU A 313 -12.70 -19.25 -6.06
C LEU A 313 -13.16 -20.10 -7.25
N HIS A 314 -14.18 -19.66 -7.98
CA HIS A 314 -14.69 -20.37 -9.15
C HIS A 314 -14.30 -19.55 -10.37
N SER A 315 -13.61 -20.20 -11.30
CA SER A 315 -13.02 -19.64 -12.52
C SER A 315 -14.05 -19.20 -13.56
N GLN A 316 -15.05 -18.43 -13.12
CA GLN A 316 -15.89 -17.59 -13.93
C GLN A 316 -15.98 -16.25 -13.20
N CYS A 317 -15.26 -15.25 -13.70
CA CYS A 317 -15.55 -13.85 -13.41
C CYS A 317 -16.96 -13.56 -13.95
N SER A 318 -17.99 -13.78 -13.13
CA SER A 318 -19.35 -13.38 -13.46
C SER A 318 -19.56 -11.93 -13.00
N ARG A 319 -20.09 -11.12 -13.93
CA ARG A 319 -20.63 -9.80 -13.63
C ARG A 319 -21.93 -9.99 -12.86
N THR A 320 -22.07 -9.30 -11.74
CA THR A 320 -23.37 -8.88 -11.23
C THR A 320 -23.32 -7.37 -11.02
N TRP A 321 -24.04 -6.66 -11.90
CA TRP A 321 -24.48 -5.29 -11.67
C TRP A 321 -25.49 -5.33 -10.52
N ASN A 322 -25.28 -4.52 -9.49
CA ASN A 322 -26.39 -4.10 -8.64
C ASN A 322 -26.86 -2.75 -9.19
N ASP A 323 -28.01 -2.79 -9.85
CA ASP A 323 -28.86 -1.61 -9.98
C ASP A 323 -29.13 -1.06 -8.58
N TYR A 324 -28.91 0.23 -8.39
CA TYR A 324 -29.56 0.99 -7.34
C TYR A 324 -30.17 2.23 -7.98
N GLU A 325 -31.51 2.22 -8.00
CA GLU A 325 -32.36 3.41 -7.95
C GLU A 325 -31.98 4.33 -6.78
#